data_AF-A0A6G9H5L1-F1
#
_entry.id   AF-A0A6G9H5L1-F1
#
_cell.length_a   1.000
_cell.length_b   1.000
_cell.length_c   1.000
_cell.angle_alpha   90.00
_cell.angle_beta   90.00
_cell.angle_gamma   90.00
#
_symmetry.space_group_name_H-M   'P 1'
#
loop_
_entity.id
_entity.type
_entity.pdbx_description
1 polymer ?
#
loop_
_entity_poly.entity_id
_entity_poly.type
_entity_poly.pdbx_seq_one_letter_code
_entity_poly.pdbx_strand_id
1 'polypeptide(L)'
;MTSIDWDALADSFDQEPDHGLLDSAVRMAWADRMRDWLPREPSQVLDLGCGTGTLALLAAEQGHRVTGVDLSPAMAGQARAKLAGREAEILVGDAARPPVGERTFDVILARHVLWLLPDPGAVLRHWATLLRPGGRFVLIEGVWSGTGLAPARLMEALAPLTERVHYERLSADHELWGRPVDDERYVVVAQAARPGRHTEVVDVHLILRRGDDVLLARRAGTGYGDGLLNGPSGHVEAGEDVRAAMIREADEEIGVELAPEDLKVALVMQHRGPGGGARIGWFFEAEYGRGGEPYNREPQKCSGLSWHPLADLPADMVAYCRAGLEAYRAGERFLIHRHEDHDPIAYAPDRPTRAVPLPATTGGALHHIELWVPDLPSAEARWGWLLGELGYAPYRRWDHGRSFRRADTYVVIEQSPGMRPGAHDRRAPGLNHLAFHAADRTALDALVARAPDHGWTLLYGDRHPFAGGEDHYAAYLEDPAGYEVELVAPATPVRL
;
A
#
# COMPACT_ATOMS: atom_id res chain seq x y z
N MET A 1 -28.26 -36.72 3.76
CA MET A 1 -29.10 -35.98 4.71
C MET A 1 -29.66 -36.98 5.70
N THR A 2 -29.25 -36.89 6.96
CA THR A 2 -29.90 -37.60 8.07
C THR A 2 -31.35 -37.12 8.15
N SER A 3 -32.31 -38.06 8.10
CA SER A 3 -33.75 -37.77 8.06
C SER A 3 -34.31 -37.53 9.46
N ILE A 4 -33.70 -36.62 10.22
CA ILE A 4 -34.17 -36.30 11.57
C ILE A 4 -35.36 -35.36 11.46
N ASP A 5 -36.51 -35.80 11.96
CA ASP A 5 -37.71 -34.98 12.09
C ASP A 5 -37.63 -34.17 13.38
N TRP A 6 -37.12 -32.95 13.25
CA TRP A 6 -36.95 -32.03 14.39
C TRP A 6 -38.28 -31.51 14.94
N ASP A 7 -39.35 -31.45 14.13
CA ASP A 7 -40.66 -31.04 14.62
C ASP A 7 -41.23 -32.08 15.59
N ALA A 8 -41.07 -33.37 15.27
CA ALA A 8 -41.52 -34.47 16.13
C ALA A 8 -40.76 -34.56 17.47
N LEU A 9 -39.53 -34.05 17.53
CA LEU A 9 -38.69 -34.10 18.73
C LEU A 9 -38.87 -32.91 19.68
N ALA A 10 -39.51 -31.83 19.22
CA ALA A 10 -39.57 -30.56 19.94
C ALA A 10 -40.10 -30.70 21.37
N ASP A 11 -41.19 -31.46 21.59
CA ASP A 11 -41.83 -31.59 22.91
C ASP A 11 -40.97 -32.30 23.96
N SER A 12 -40.03 -33.14 23.53
CA SER A 12 -39.09 -33.86 24.39
C SER A 12 -37.68 -33.27 24.41
N PHE A 13 -37.36 -32.34 23.52
CA PHE A 13 -35.99 -31.89 23.29
C PHE A 13 -35.34 -31.30 24.56
N ASP A 14 -36.10 -30.52 25.32
CA ASP A 14 -35.66 -29.90 26.58
C ASP A 14 -35.57 -30.88 27.76
N GLN A 15 -35.98 -32.14 27.61
CA GLN A 15 -35.84 -33.15 28.67
C GLN A 15 -34.39 -33.60 28.87
N GLU A 16 -33.56 -33.48 27.83
CA GLU A 16 -32.11 -33.71 27.97
C GLU A 16 -31.48 -32.57 28.81
N PRO A 17 -30.62 -32.88 29.80
CA PRO A 17 -30.15 -31.90 30.79
C PRO A 17 -29.49 -30.65 30.18
N ASP A 18 -28.68 -30.81 29.13
CA ASP A 18 -27.92 -29.76 28.45
C ASP A 18 -28.73 -29.01 27.37
N HIS A 19 -29.95 -29.46 27.10
CA HIS A 19 -30.88 -28.82 26.17
C HIS A 19 -31.86 -27.91 26.93
N GLY A 20 -32.55 -28.42 27.94
CA GLY A 20 -33.53 -27.64 28.70
C GLY A 20 -32.91 -26.66 29.68
N LEU A 21 -31.70 -26.95 30.18
CA LEU A 21 -31.05 -26.23 31.29
C LEU A 21 -31.96 -26.08 32.52
N LEU A 22 -32.75 -27.13 32.79
CA LEU A 22 -33.67 -27.20 33.93
C LEU A 22 -32.94 -27.39 35.26
N ASP A 23 -31.79 -28.08 35.23
CA ASP A 23 -30.89 -28.19 36.37
C ASP A 23 -30.04 -26.91 36.52
N SER A 24 -30.00 -26.36 37.73
CA SER A 24 -29.31 -25.09 37.99
C SER A 24 -27.80 -25.17 37.84
N ALA A 25 -27.18 -26.31 38.17
CA ALA A 25 -25.73 -26.48 38.06
C ALA A 25 -25.33 -26.56 36.58
N VAL A 26 -26.05 -27.35 35.78
CA VAL A 26 -25.85 -27.45 34.33
C VAL A 26 -26.05 -26.09 33.66
N ARG A 27 -27.10 -25.36 34.05
CA ARG A 27 -27.36 -24.00 33.55
C ARG A 27 -26.22 -23.04 33.87
N MET A 28 -25.73 -23.04 35.11
CA MET A 28 -24.63 -22.17 35.53
C MET A 28 -23.33 -22.49 34.78
N ALA A 29 -22.99 -23.78 34.65
CA ALA A 29 -21.81 -24.22 33.91
C ALA A 29 -21.84 -23.70 32.46
N TRP A 30 -22.96 -23.85 31.75
CA TRP A 30 -23.11 -23.29 30.41
C TRP A 30 -23.08 -21.77 30.37
N ALA A 31 -23.71 -21.10 31.34
CA ALA A 31 -23.70 -19.64 31.41
C ALA A 31 -22.28 -19.08 31.57
N ASP A 32 -21.45 -19.73 32.39
CA ASP A 32 -20.07 -19.33 32.62
C ASP A 32 -19.21 -19.57 31.37
N ARG A 33 -19.35 -20.72 30.71
CA ARG A 33 -18.66 -20.96 29.44
C ARG A 33 -19.04 -19.99 28.33
N MET A 34 -20.34 -19.69 28.20
CA MET A 34 -20.82 -18.69 27.25
C MET A 34 -20.22 -17.30 27.53
N ARG A 35 -19.99 -16.95 28.79
CA ARG A 35 -19.36 -15.68 29.20
C ARG A 35 -17.89 -15.59 28.78
N ASP A 36 -17.20 -16.72 28.73
CA ASP A 36 -15.81 -16.80 28.28
C ASP A 36 -15.69 -16.76 26.75
N TRP A 37 -16.64 -17.36 26.04
CA TRP A 37 -16.60 -17.46 24.59
C TRP A 37 -17.20 -16.24 23.86
N LEU A 38 -18.21 -15.59 24.44
CA LEU A 38 -18.84 -14.40 23.89
C LEU A 38 -18.05 -13.11 24.21
N PRO A 39 -18.25 -12.02 23.42
CA PRO A 39 -17.71 -10.72 23.77
C PRO A 39 -18.24 -10.22 25.13
N ARG A 40 -17.43 -9.47 25.87
CA ARG A 40 -17.84 -8.86 27.15
C ARG A 40 -18.92 -7.78 27.00
N GLU A 41 -18.91 -7.09 25.87
CA GLU A 41 -19.84 -6.00 25.58
C GLU A 41 -21.10 -6.54 24.89
N PRO A 42 -22.28 -5.93 25.13
CA PRO A 42 -23.50 -6.23 24.37
C PRO A 42 -23.25 -6.24 22.87
N SER A 43 -23.61 -7.33 22.21
CA SER A 43 -23.24 -7.64 20.82
C SER A 43 -24.41 -8.28 20.07
N GLN A 44 -24.38 -8.24 18.74
CA GLN A 44 -25.33 -8.93 17.86
C GLN A 44 -24.89 -10.38 17.66
N VAL A 45 -25.70 -11.32 18.12
CA VAL A 45 -25.43 -12.77 18.06
C VAL A 45 -26.41 -13.43 17.10
N LEU A 46 -25.91 -14.17 16.12
CA LEU A 46 -26.70 -15.04 15.25
C LEU A 46 -26.53 -16.49 15.71
N ASP A 47 -27.58 -17.09 16.25
CA ASP A 47 -27.61 -18.48 16.71
C ASP A 47 -28.24 -19.37 15.63
N LEU A 48 -27.42 -20.18 14.95
CA LEU A 48 -27.79 -20.97 13.77
C LEU A 48 -28.07 -22.42 14.15
N GLY A 49 -29.30 -22.86 13.91
CA GLY A 49 -29.89 -24.06 14.48
C GLY A 49 -30.14 -23.90 15.98
N CYS A 50 -30.84 -22.82 16.36
CA CYS A 50 -31.02 -22.44 17.76
C CYS A 50 -31.89 -23.41 18.58
N GLY A 51 -32.56 -24.37 17.94
CA GLY A 51 -33.45 -25.33 18.57
C GLY A 51 -34.55 -24.63 19.38
N THR A 52 -34.77 -25.12 20.61
CA THR A 52 -35.69 -24.53 21.59
C THR A 52 -35.14 -23.26 22.27
N GLY A 53 -34.02 -22.70 21.80
CA GLY A 53 -33.47 -21.42 22.24
C GLY A 53 -32.55 -21.49 23.46
N THR A 54 -31.90 -22.63 23.71
CA THR A 54 -31.06 -22.86 24.90
C THR A 54 -29.90 -21.86 25.04
N LEU A 55 -29.02 -21.80 24.04
CA LEU A 55 -27.88 -20.89 24.10
C LEU A 55 -28.28 -19.45 23.78
N ALA A 56 -29.27 -19.25 22.92
CA ALA A 56 -29.91 -17.96 22.69
C ALA A 56 -30.39 -17.31 24.00
N LEU A 57 -31.03 -18.08 24.89
CA LEU A 57 -31.48 -17.57 26.19
C LEU A 57 -30.30 -17.09 27.04
N LEU A 58 -29.25 -17.91 27.16
CA LEU A 58 -28.06 -17.56 27.94
C LEU A 58 -27.36 -16.31 27.39
N ALA A 59 -27.22 -16.21 26.07
CA ALA A 59 -26.64 -15.03 25.43
C ALA A 59 -27.49 -13.77 25.67
N ALA A 60 -28.82 -13.87 25.58
CA ALA A 60 -29.72 -12.76 25.85
C ALA A 60 -29.68 -12.31 27.32
N GLU A 61 -29.57 -13.25 28.26
CA GLU A 61 -29.41 -12.96 29.70
C GLU A 61 -28.08 -12.29 30.05
N GLN A 62 -27.05 -12.50 29.22
CA GLN A 62 -25.77 -11.79 29.31
C GLN A 62 -25.81 -10.40 28.65
N GLY A 63 -26.96 -9.98 28.10
CA GLY A 63 -27.17 -8.65 27.53
C GLY A 63 -26.94 -8.54 26.03
N HIS A 64 -26.72 -9.66 25.33
CA HIS A 64 -26.61 -9.67 23.87
C HIS A 64 -27.96 -9.57 23.18
N ARG A 65 -27.98 -9.05 21.94
CA ARG A 65 -29.15 -9.07 21.07
C ARG A 65 -29.07 -10.30 20.17
N VAL A 66 -30.03 -11.21 20.29
CA VAL A 66 -29.94 -12.53 19.65
C VAL A 66 -30.90 -12.64 18.48
N THR A 67 -30.41 -13.09 17.33
CA THR A 67 -31.25 -13.60 16.24
C THR A 67 -31.05 -15.10 16.17
N GLY A 68 -32.07 -15.89 16.51
CA GLY A 68 -32.06 -17.34 16.39
C GLY A 68 -32.68 -17.78 15.07
N VAL A 69 -32.09 -18.78 14.41
CA VAL A 69 -32.62 -19.39 13.19
C VAL A 69 -32.71 -20.89 13.39
N ASP A 70 -33.87 -21.49 13.16
CA ASP A 70 -34.03 -22.94 13.15
C ASP A 70 -34.89 -23.39 11.96
N LEU A 71 -34.60 -24.58 11.41
CA LEU A 71 -35.38 -25.12 10.30
C LEU A 71 -36.76 -25.60 10.75
N SER A 72 -36.89 -26.05 12.01
CA SER A 72 -38.12 -26.56 12.60
C SER A 72 -39.03 -25.42 13.10
N PRO A 73 -40.25 -25.28 12.55
CA PRO A 73 -41.23 -24.37 13.10
C PRO A 73 -41.60 -24.65 14.56
N ALA A 74 -41.65 -25.93 14.97
CA ALA A 74 -41.99 -26.32 16.34
C ALA A 74 -40.91 -25.89 17.35
N MET A 75 -39.63 -26.16 17.05
CA MET A 75 -38.47 -25.72 17.85
C MET A 75 -38.43 -24.19 17.97
N ALA A 76 -38.56 -23.49 16.83
CA ALA A 76 -38.62 -22.04 16.79
C ALA A 76 -39.80 -21.47 17.60
N GLY A 77 -40.94 -22.17 17.63
CA GLY A 77 -42.09 -21.83 18.47
C GLY A 77 -41.74 -21.86 19.97
N GLN A 78 -41.09 -22.93 20.42
CA GLN A 78 -40.64 -23.04 21.81
C GLN A 78 -39.55 -22.01 22.16
N ALA A 79 -38.61 -21.75 21.25
CA ALA A 79 -37.61 -20.70 21.43
C ALA A 79 -38.26 -19.32 21.62
N ARG A 80 -39.26 -18.96 20.81
CA ARG A 80 -40.01 -17.70 20.99
C ARG A 80 -40.67 -17.60 22.36
N ALA A 81 -41.27 -18.68 22.84
CA ALA A 81 -41.89 -18.72 24.16
C ALA A 81 -40.83 -18.56 25.28
N LYS A 82 -39.70 -19.28 25.16
CA LYS A 82 -38.60 -19.27 26.13
C LYS A 82 -37.88 -17.92 26.20
N LEU A 83 -37.73 -17.22 25.08
CA LEU A 83 -37.09 -15.91 25.00
C LEU A 83 -38.07 -14.72 25.11
N ALA A 84 -39.35 -14.96 25.41
CA ALA A 84 -40.34 -13.89 25.55
C ALA A 84 -39.90 -12.85 26.60
N GLY A 85 -39.95 -11.57 26.22
CA GLY A 85 -39.51 -10.45 27.08
C GLY A 85 -37.99 -10.21 27.10
N ARG A 86 -37.22 -10.93 26.28
CA ARG A 86 -35.78 -10.68 26.06
C ARG A 86 -35.54 -9.97 24.72
N GLU A 87 -34.35 -9.42 24.55
CA GLU A 87 -33.87 -8.81 23.31
C GLU A 87 -33.49 -9.88 22.28
N ALA A 88 -34.48 -10.61 21.76
CA ALA A 88 -34.28 -11.69 20.81
C ALA A 88 -35.35 -11.77 19.71
N GLU A 89 -34.92 -12.16 18.51
CA GLU A 89 -35.77 -12.48 17.36
C GLU A 89 -35.53 -13.94 16.95
N ILE A 90 -36.60 -14.71 16.72
CA ILE A 90 -36.49 -16.11 16.24
C ILE A 90 -37.14 -16.25 14.87
N LEU A 91 -36.36 -16.74 13.90
CA LEU A 91 -36.74 -16.95 12.51
C LEU A 91 -36.80 -18.45 12.20
N VAL A 92 -37.72 -18.83 11.31
CA VAL A 92 -37.73 -20.17 10.73
C VAL A 92 -36.97 -20.13 9.41
N GLY A 93 -35.95 -20.96 9.24
CA GLY A 93 -35.13 -20.99 8.03
C GLY A 93 -33.95 -21.95 8.08
N ASP A 94 -33.30 -22.13 6.93
CA ASP A 94 -32.13 -23.00 6.79
C ASP A 94 -30.87 -22.32 7.36
N ALA A 95 -30.20 -22.97 8.31
CA ALA A 95 -28.95 -22.50 8.88
C ALA A 95 -27.83 -22.35 7.84
N ALA A 96 -27.84 -23.10 6.73
CA ALA A 96 -26.88 -22.95 5.64
C ALA A 96 -27.09 -21.65 4.84
N ARG A 97 -28.30 -21.08 4.87
CA ARG A 97 -28.68 -19.82 4.18
C ARG A 97 -29.74 -19.08 5.02
N PRO A 98 -29.35 -18.50 6.16
CA PRO A 98 -30.31 -17.96 7.12
C PRO A 98 -31.06 -16.75 6.54
N PRO A 99 -32.37 -16.59 6.82
CA PRO A 99 -33.21 -15.52 6.26
C PRO A 99 -33.00 -14.18 6.98
N VAL A 100 -31.75 -13.74 7.11
CA VAL A 100 -31.35 -12.54 7.86
C VAL A 100 -31.14 -11.30 6.98
N GLY A 101 -31.23 -11.44 5.66
CA GLY A 101 -31.04 -10.35 4.70
C GLY A 101 -29.59 -9.86 4.68
N GLU A 102 -29.40 -8.54 4.59
CA GLU A 102 -28.07 -7.88 4.58
C GLU A 102 -27.49 -7.64 5.99
N ARG A 103 -28.12 -8.19 7.03
CA ARG A 103 -27.67 -8.00 8.42
C ARG A 103 -26.33 -8.69 8.66
N THR A 104 -25.51 -8.04 9.48
CA THR A 104 -24.21 -8.55 9.94
C THR A 104 -24.15 -8.60 11.46
N PHE A 105 -23.39 -9.57 11.97
CA PHE A 105 -23.36 -9.97 13.38
C PHE A 105 -21.93 -9.93 13.92
N ASP A 106 -21.81 -9.71 15.23
CA ASP A 106 -20.52 -9.74 15.92
C ASP A 106 -20.12 -11.18 16.26
N VAL A 107 -21.11 -12.06 16.45
CA VAL A 107 -20.94 -13.48 16.76
C VAL A 107 -21.85 -14.33 15.89
N ILE A 108 -21.30 -15.41 15.34
CA ILE A 108 -22.08 -16.54 14.84
C ILE A 108 -21.89 -17.71 15.81
N LEU A 109 -22.99 -18.13 16.41
CA LEU A 109 -23.08 -19.22 17.37
C LEU A 109 -23.77 -20.41 16.70
N ALA A 110 -23.24 -21.61 16.89
CA ALA A 110 -23.91 -22.83 16.47
C ALA A 110 -23.53 -23.98 17.40
N ARG A 111 -24.51 -24.80 17.80
CA ARG A 111 -24.28 -26.00 18.61
C ARG A 111 -24.89 -27.23 17.95
N HIS A 112 -24.04 -28.17 17.53
CA HIS A 112 -24.41 -29.46 16.95
C HIS A 112 -25.22 -29.35 15.66
N VAL A 113 -24.85 -28.39 14.80
CA VAL A 113 -25.60 -28.04 13.58
C VAL A 113 -24.74 -28.23 12.33
N LEU A 114 -23.47 -27.83 12.37
CA LEU A 114 -22.63 -27.77 11.18
C LEU A 114 -22.37 -29.16 10.59
N TRP A 115 -22.31 -30.20 11.43
CA TRP A 115 -22.16 -31.59 11.00
C TRP A 115 -23.37 -32.15 10.23
N LEU A 116 -24.56 -31.55 10.38
CA LEU A 116 -25.77 -31.92 9.65
C LEU A 116 -25.80 -31.31 8.24
N LEU A 117 -24.96 -30.30 7.98
CA LEU A 117 -24.98 -29.54 6.75
C LEU A 117 -24.11 -30.22 5.66
N PRO A 118 -24.55 -30.24 4.38
CA PRO A 118 -23.90 -31.02 3.33
C PRO A 118 -22.44 -30.65 3.04
N ASP A 119 -22.10 -29.35 3.12
CA ASP A 119 -20.74 -28.83 2.90
C ASP A 119 -20.39 -27.81 3.99
N PRO A 120 -19.80 -28.26 5.12
CA PRO A 120 -19.37 -27.39 6.20
C PRO A 120 -18.44 -26.26 5.75
N GLY A 121 -17.56 -26.51 4.77
CA GLY A 121 -16.62 -25.50 4.28
C GLY A 121 -17.33 -24.39 3.50
N ALA A 122 -18.26 -24.73 2.62
CA ALA A 122 -19.08 -23.74 1.91
C ALA A 122 -19.99 -22.95 2.85
N VAL A 123 -20.58 -23.62 3.85
CA VAL A 123 -21.40 -22.98 4.86
C VAL A 123 -20.59 -21.99 5.69
N LEU A 124 -19.42 -22.38 6.19
CA LEU A 124 -18.54 -21.48 6.94
C LEU A 124 -18.11 -20.26 6.12
N ARG A 125 -17.82 -20.43 4.82
CA ARG A 125 -17.54 -19.29 3.93
C ARG A 125 -18.72 -18.33 3.83
N HIS A 126 -19.94 -18.85 3.75
CA HIS A 126 -21.13 -18.00 3.73
C HIS A 126 -21.37 -17.31 5.07
N TRP A 127 -21.28 -18.05 6.18
CA TRP A 127 -21.40 -17.48 7.53
C TRP A 127 -20.36 -16.39 7.77
N ALA A 128 -19.13 -16.55 7.26
CA ALA A 128 -18.11 -15.50 7.35
C ALA A 128 -18.54 -14.16 6.70
N THR A 129 -19.37 -14.19 5.65
CA THR A 129 -19.92 -12.97 5.03
C THR A 129 -20.97 -12.27 5.91
N LEU A 130 -21.57 -12.99 6.87
CA LEU A 130 -22.53 -12.46 7.84
C LEU A 130 -21.83 -11.92 9.09
N LEU A 131 -20.53 -12.17 9.26
CA LEU A 131 -19.75 -11.58 10.35
C LEU A 131 -19.29 -10.16 10.02
N ARG A 132 -19.36 -9.28 11.01
CA ARG A 132 -18.68 -7.99 10.96
C ARG A 132 -17.16 -8.17 11.01
N PRO A 133 -16.36 -7.21 10.51
CA PRO A 133 -14.90 -7.24 10.64
C PRO A 133 -14.46 -7.45 12.09
N GLY A 134 -13.68 -8.51 12.33
CA GLY A 134 -13.21 -8.87 13.67
C GLY A 134 -14.23 -9.61 14.56
N GLY A 135 -15.40 -9.94 14.03
CA GLY A 135 -16.37 -10.83 14.67
C GLY A 135 -15.84 -12.25 14.86
N ARG A 136 -16.60 -13.11 15.55
CA ARG A 136 -16.15 -14.47 15.89
C ARG A 136 -17.19 -15.54 15.62
N PHE A 137 -16.70 -16.73 15.32
CA PHE A 137 -17.44 -17.97 15.41
C PHE A 137 -17.33 -18.54 16.83
N VAL A 138 -18.43 -19.08 17.33
CA VAL A 138 -18.48 -19.93 18.53
C VAL A 138 -19.20 -21.21 18.10
N LEU A 139 -18.44 -22.26 17.81
CA LEU A 139 -18.95 -23.50 17.23
C LEU A 139 -18.77 -24.63 18.22
N ILE A 140 -19.86 -25.18 18.71
CA ILE A 140 -19.88 -26.31 19.64
C ILE A 140 -20.28 -27.54 18.85
N GLU A 141 -19.35 -28.47 18.68
CA GLU A 141 -19.53 -29.62 17.79
C GLU A 141 -19.04 -30.91 18.46
N GLY A 142 -19.29 -32.05 17.82
CA GLY A 142 -18.93 -33.35 18.38
C GLY A 142 -18.93 -34.50 17.38
N VAL A 143 -18.50 -35.65 17.88
CA VAL A 143 -18.51 -36.94 17.18
C VAL A 143 -19.13 -38.00 18.10
N TRP A 144 -20.30 -38.50 17.70
CA TRP A 144 -21.10 -39.50 18.40
C TRP A 144 -21.11 -40.80 17.61
N SER A 145 -20.57 -41.87 18.21
CA SER A 145 -20.54 -43.21 17.58
C SER A 145 -20.00 -43.23 16.15
N GLY A 146 -18.99 -42.39 15.86
CA GLY A 146 -18.37 -42.27 14.54
C GLY A 146 -19.08 -41.32 13.55
N THR A 147 -20.17 -40.68 13.96
CA THR A 147 -20.91 -39.67 13.17
C THR A 147 -20.75 -38.28 13.78
N GLY A 148 -20.62 -37.23 12.96
CA GLY A 148 -20.42 -35.86 13.42
C GLY A 148 -19.31 -35.13 12.66
N LEU A 149 -18.76 -34.08 13.26
CA LEU A 149 -17.68 -33.28 12.68
C LEU A 149 -16.43 -33.38 13.56
N ALA A 150 -15.37 -33.98 13.04
CA ALA A 150 -14.09 -34.07 13.76
C ALA A 150 -13.43 -32.69 13.89
N PRO A 151 -12.76 -32.37 15.02
CA PRO A 151 -12.12 -31.07 15.23
C PRO A 151 -11.12 -30.69 14.13
N ALA A 152 -10.31 -31.65 13.66
CA ALA A 152 -9.31 -31.42 12.62
C ALA A 152 -9.96 -30.91 11.31
N ARG A 153 -11.09 -31.49 10.93
CA ARG A 153 -11.84 -31.09 9.72
C ARG A 153 -12.46 -29.70 9.88
N LEU A 154 -12.95 -29.36 11.08
CA LEU A 154 -13.45 -28.02 11.35
C LEU A 154 -12.33 -26.98 11.30
N MET A 155 -11.20 -27.25 11.95
CA MET A 155 -10.04 -26.35 11.96
C MET A 155 -9.50 -26.12 10.55
N GLU A 156 -9.41 -27.16 9.71
CA GLU A 156 -9.02 -27.04 8.30
C GLU A 156 -9.98 -26.12 7.52
N ALA A 157 -11.29 -26.28 7.72
CA ALA A 157 -12.29 -25.45 7.04
C ALA A 157 -12.29 -23.98 7.52
N LEU A 158 -11.93 -23.73 8.78
CA LEU A 158 -11.82 -22.39 9.36
C LEU A 158 -10.50 -21.68 9.06
N ALA A 159 -9.43 -22.43 8.77
CA ALA A 159 -8.09 -21.88 8.53
C ALA A 159 -8.05 -20.72 7.50
N PRO A 160 -8.73 -20.78 6.34
CA PRO A 160 -8.73 -19.66 5.38
C PRO A 160 -9.60 -18.46 5.80
N LEU A 161 -10.39 -18.59 6.86
CA LEU A 161 -11.39 -17.60 7.27
C LEU A 161 -11.04 -16.88 8.58
N THR A 162 -10.01 -17.33 9.30
CA THR A 162 -9.77 -16.94 10.69
C THR A 162 -8.31 -16.63 10.96
N GLU A 163 -8.05 -15.65 11.84
CA GLU A 163 -6.68 -15.25 12.23
C GLU A 163 -6.27 -15.85 13.59
N ARG A 164 -7.25 -16.13 14.45
CA ARG A 164 -7.03 -16.69 15.79
C ARG A 164 -8.08 -17.74 16.07
N VAL A 165 -7.63 -18.91 16.51
CA VAL A 165 -8.50 -20.05 16.83
C VAL A 165 -8.17 -20.53 18.23
N HIS A 166 -9.20 -20.62 19.07
CA HIS A 166 -9.15 -21.29 20.36
C HIS A 166 -9.97 -22.58 20.26
N TYR A 167 -9.38 -23.69 20.66
CA TYR A 167 -10.00 -25.00 20.70
C TYR A 167 -9.99 -25.51 22.14
N GLU A 168 -11.13 -26.01 22.59
CA GLU A 168 -11.28 -26.64 23.90
C GLU A 168 -12.11 -27.91 23.78
N ARG A 169 -11.64 -28.99 24.42
CA ARG A 169 -12.38 -30.25 24.52
C ARG A 169 -13.31 -30.19 25.72
N LEU A 170 -14.58 -30.50 25.51
CA LEU A 170 -15.65 -30.40 26.50
C LEU A 170 -16.13 -31.76 27.04
N SER A 171 -15.72 -32.90 26.44
CA SER A 171 -16.17 -34.24 26.86
C SER A 171 -15.96 -34.54 28.35
N ALA A 172 -14.87 -34.05 28.96
CA ALA A 172 -14.54 -34.34 30.36
C ALA A 172 -15.33 -33.49 31.37
N ASP A 173 -16.02 -32.45 30.91
CA ASP A 173 -16.73 -31.49 31.74
C ASP A 173 -18.18 -31.95 31.95
N HIS A 174 -18.37 -32.90 32.86
CA HIS A 174 -19.67 -33.51 33.14
C HIS A 174 -20.72 -32.53 33.66
N GLU A 175 -20.31 -31.40 34.23
CA GLU A 175 -21.22 -30.33 34.69
C GLU A 175 -21.95 -29.68 33.51
N LEU A 176 -21.32 -29.57 32.35
CA LEU A 176 -21.98 -29.08 31.13
C LEU A 176 -23.07 -30.03 30.63
N TRP A 177 -22.94 -31.33 30.88
CA TRP A 177 -23.80 -32.34 30.27
C TRP A 177 -24.84 -32.92 31.25
N GLY A 178 -24.70 -32.62 32.55
CA GLY A 178 -25.53 -33.18 33.62
C GLY A 178 -25.31 -34.70 33.84
N ARG A 179 -24.38 -35.31 33.10
CA ARG A 179 -24.01 -36.73 33.15
C ARG A 179 -22.61 -36.95 32.56
N PRO A 180 -21.94 -38.06 32.89
CA PRO A 180 -20.75 -38.49 32.14
C PRO A 180 -21.07 -38.71 30.66
N VAL A 181 -20.16 -38.30 29.78
CA VAL A 181 -20.25 -38.51 28.34
C VAL A 181 -18.96 -39.17 27.84
N ASP A 182 -19.11 -40.19 26.99
CA ASP A 182 -17.97 -40.95 26.42
C ASP A 182 -17.66 -40.52 24.97
N ASP A 183 -18.52 -39.67 24.39
CA ASP A 183 -18.40 -39.14 23.03
C ASP A 183 -17.54 -37.87 22.96
N GLU A 184 -17.04 -37.53 21.76
CA GLU A 184 -16.20 -36.35 21.56
C GLU A 184 -17.08 -35.10 21.46
N ARG A 185 -16.87 -34.14 22.36
CA ARG A 185 -17.53 -32.83 22.35
C ARG A 185 -16.48 -31.76 22.53
N TYR A 186 -16.60 -30.68 21.78
CA TYR A 186 -15.61 -29.61 21.78
C TYR A 186 -16.24 -28.28 21.37
N VAL A 187 -15.51 -27.20 21.63
CA VAL A 187 -15.81 -25.86 21.11
C VAL A 187 -14.62 -25.35 20.31
N VAL A 188 -14.92 -24.65 19.23
CA VAL A 188 -13.98 -23.80 18.52
C VAL A 188 -14.49 -22.37 18.57
N VAL A 189 -13.73 -21.50 19.24
CA VAL A 189 -13.94 -20.04 19.23
C VAL A 189 -12.91 -19.45 18.28
N ALA A 190 -13.36 -18.96 17.13
CA ALA A 190 -12.46 -18.48 16.09
C ALA A 190 -12.77 -17.03 15.71
N GLN A 191 -11.78 -16.16 15.76
CA GLN A 191 -11.90 -14.78 15.31
C GLN A 191 -11.76 -14.74 13.79
N ALA A 192 -12.79 -14.25 13.11
CA ALA A 192 -12.78 -14.08 11.66
C ALA A 192 -11.63 -13.15 11.26
N ALA A 193 -10.96 -13.51 10.18
CA ALA A 193 -9.94 -12.66 9.58
C ALA A 193 -10.58 -11.32 9.25
N ARG A 194 -9.89 -10.22 9.57
CA ARG A 194 -10.34 -8.92 9.05
C ARG A 194 -10.26 -9.02 7.53
N PRO A 195 -11.22 -8.44 6.76
CA PRO A 195 -11.04 -8.34 5.32
C PRO A 195 -9.65 -7.77 5.09
N GLY A 196 -8.81 -8.55 4.38
CA GLY A 196 -7.41 -8.22 4.20
C GLY A 196 -7.32 -6.78 3.72
N ARG A 197 -6.39 -6.00 4.31
CA ARG A 197 -6.12 -4.65 3.79
C ARG A 197 -5.83 -4.78 2.30
N HIS A 198 -6.35 -3.87 1.50
CA HIS A 198 -6.00 -3.80 0.08
C HIS A 198 -4.47 -3.85 -0.07
N THR A 199 -3.98 -4.80 -0.85
CA THR A 199 -2.56 -4.97 -1.17
C THR A 199 -2.35 -4.78 -2.66
N GLU A 200 -1.26 -4.12 -3.02
CA GLU A 200 -0.81 -3.99 -4.41
C GLU A 200 0.61 -4.54 -4.51
N VAL A 201 0.92 -5.13 -5.67
CA VAL A 201 2.28 -5.55 -5.97
C VAL A 201 3.14 -4.31 -6.14
N VAL A 202 4.33 -4.31 -5.54
CA VAL A 202 5.32 -3.25 -5.74
C VAL A 202 6.31 -3.72 -6.80
N ASP A 203 6.48 -2.93 -7.86
CA ASP A 203 7.51 -3.13 -8.87
C ASP A 203 8.48 -1.95 -8.94
N VAL A 204 9.68 -2.22 -9.44
CA VAL A 204 10.78 -1.26 -9.56
C VAL A 204 11.22 -1.19 -11.02
N HIS A 205 11.55 0.02 -11.49
CA HIS A 205 11.93 0.29 -12.88
C HIS A 205 13.18 1.15 -12.89
N LEU A 206 14.17 0.77 -13.69
CA LEU A 206 15.41 1.51 -13.83
C LEU A 206 15.37 2.41 -15.06
N ILE A 207 15.59 3.70 -14.84
CA ILE A 207 15.90 4.71 -15.85
C ILE A 207 17.42 4.87 -15.86
N LEU A 208 18.12 3.97 -16.56
CA LEU A 208 19.57 4.06 -16.72
C LEU A 208 19.89 5.06 -17.83
N ARG A 209 20.57 6.16 -17.48
CA ARG A 209 20.82 7.30 -18.38
C ARG A 209 22.25 7.31 -18.91
N ARG A 210 22.40 7.52 -20.22
CA ARG A 210 23.69 7.81 -20.86
C ARG A 210 23.56 9.11 -21.64
N GLY A 211 23.91 10.23 -21.01
CA GLY A 211 23.59 11.54 -21.54
C GLY A 211 22.08 11.71 -21.68
N ASP A 212 21.61 12.02 -22.90
CA ASP A 212 20.18 12.18 -23.22
C ASP A 212 19.45 10.87 -23.59
N ASP A 213 20.16 9.74 -23.58
CA ASP A 213 19.60 8.43 -23.88
C ASP A 213 19.19 7.67 -22.62
N VAL A 214 18.20 6.78 -22.77
CA VAL A 214 17.77 5.79 -21.79
C VAL A 214 17.96 4.37 -22.34
N LEU A 215 18.40 3.45 -21.48
CA LEU A 215 18.51 2.03 -21.82
C LEU A 215 17.12 1.36 -21.78
N LEU A 216 16.77 0.65 -22.84
CA LEU A 216 15.56 -0.18 -22.92
C LEU A 216 15.91 -1.63 -23.28
N ALA A 217 15.15 -2.56 -22.70
CA ALA A 217 15.22 -3.99 -22.94
C ALA A 217 13.99 -4.46 -23.74
N ARG A 218 14.21 -5.30 -24.76
CA ARG A 218 13.12 -5.90 -25.56
C ARG A 218 12.66 -7.19 -24.88
N ARG A 219 11.43 -7.18 -24.37
CA ARG A 219 10.82 -8.31 -23.66
C ARG A 219 10.63 -9.50 -24.59
N ALA A 220 10.95 -10.71 -24.14
CA ALA A 220 10.73 -11.94 -24.89
C ALA A 220 10.52 -13.11 -23.91
N GLY A 221 9.53 -13.98 -24.12
CA GLY A 221 9.35 -15.16 -23.25
C GLY A 221 8.85 -14.85 -21.83
N THR A 222 8.29 -13.66 -21.60
CA THR A 222 7.78 -13.23 -20.29
C THR A 222 6.28 -13.47 -20.11
N GLY A 223 5.54 -13.70 -21.20
CA GLY A 223 4.08 -13.87 -21.18
C GLY A 223 3.29 -12.56 -21.07
N TYR A 224 3.96 -11.41 -20.93
CA TYR A 224 3.34 -10.08 -20.92
C TYR A 224 4.18 -9.09 -21.71
N GLY A 225 3.60 -8.46 -22.74
CA GLY A 225 4.28 -7.44 -23.53
C GLY A 225 5.49 -7.95 -24.33
N ASP A 226 5.55 -9.25 -24.64
CA ASP A 226 6.62 -9.83 -25.45
C ASP A 226 6.68 -9.14 -26.84
N GLY A 227 7.90 -8.84 -27.28
CA GLY A 227 8.17 -8.05 -28.48
C GLY A 227 8.25 -6.54 -28.23
N LEU A 228 7.77 -6.02 -27.10
CA LEU A 228 7.81 -4.60 -26.76
C LEU A 228 9.07 -4.23 -25.97
N LEU A 229 9.45 -2.96 -26.06
CA LEU A 229 10.51 -2.36 -25.25
C LEU A 229 9.97 -1.93 -23.87
N ASN A 230 10.80 -2.13 -22.85
CA ASN A 230 10.56 -1.74 -21.46
C ASN A 230 11.87 -1.28 -20.82
N GLY A 231 11.82 -0.52 -19.73
CA GLY A 231 13.00 -0.35 -18.86
C GLY A 231 13.36 -1.67 -18.18
N PRO A 232 14.61 -1.86 -17.75
CA PRO A 232 14.96 -2.92 -16.80
C PRO A 232 14.09 -2.79 -15.55
N SER A 233 13.49 -3.88 -15.09
CA SER A 233 12.42 -3.79 -14.08
C SER A 233 12.12 -5.12 -13.43
N GLY A 234 11.72 -5.12 -12.16
CA GLY A 234 11.25 -6.33 -11.51
C GLY A 234 10.37 -6.08 -10.29
N HIS A 235 10.15 -7.12 -9.50
CA HIS A 235 9.24 -7.05 -8.36
C HIS A 235 10.01 -6.97 -7.05
N VAL A 236 9.44 -6.27 -6.07
CA VAL A 236 9.96 -6.31 -4.71
C VAL A 236 9.59 -7.65 -4.08
N GLU A 237 10.60 -8.38 -3.61
CA GLU A 237 10.43 -9.66 -2.92
C GLU A 237 10.19 -9.49 -1.41
N ALA A 238 9.78 -10.56 -0.75
CA ALA A 238 9.49 -10.53 0.68
C ALA A 238 10.77 -10.30 1.50
N GLY A 239 10.81 -9.21 2.27
CA GLY A 239 11.92 -8.89 3.17
C GLY A 239 12.95 -7.91 2.61
N GLU A 240 12.80 -7.47 1.37
CA GLU A 240 13.59 -6.38 0.78
C GLU A 240 12.78 -5.08 0.64
N ASP A 241 13.48 -3.94 0.55
CA ASP A 241 12.89 -2.66 0.21
C ASP A 241 13.03 -2.35 -1.28
N VAL A 242 12.39 -1.28 -1.75
CA VAL A 242 12.39 -0.88 -3.17
C VAL A 242 13.78 -0.56 -3.73
N ARG A 243 14.75 -0.15 -2.89
CA ARG A 243 16.10 0.17 -3.33
C ARG A 243 16.92 -1.10 -3.49
N ALA A 244 16.83 -2.00 -2.51
CA ALA A 244 17.46 -3.32 -2.57
C ALA A 244 16.95 -4.13 -3.78
N ALA A 245 15.63 -4.13 -4.00
CA ALA A 245 15.02 -4.74 -5.18
C ALA A 245 15.60 -4.16 -6.47
N MET A 246 15.70 -2.83 -6.58
CA MET A 246 16.22 -2.23 -7.82
C MET A 246 17.69 -2.56 -8.08
N ILE A 247 18.53 -2.63 -7.05
CA ILE A 247 19.93 -3.04 -7.18
C ILE A 247 20.03 -4.49 -7.65
N ARG A 248 19.24 -5.39 -7.04
CA ARG A 248 19.19 -6.81 -7.42
C ARG A 248 18.76 -6.98 -8.87
N GLU A 249 17.65 -6.36 -9.26
CA GLU A 249 17.11 -6.47 -10.63
C GLU A 249 18.04 -5.86 -11.67
N ALA A 250 18.76 -4.76 -11.35
CA ALA A 250 19.77 -4.20 -12.24
C ALA A 250 20.93 -5.18 -12.50
N ASP A 251 21.40 -5.89 -11.47
CA ASP A 251 22.40 -6.93 -11.65
C ASP A 251 21.84 -8.15 -12.39
N GLU A 252 20.66 -8.64 -12.02
CA GLU A 252 20.07 -9.86 -12.57
C GLU A 252 19.68 -9.72 -14.05
N GLU A 253 19.09 -8.60 -14.47
CA GLU A 253 18.63 -8.40 -15.84
C GLU A 253 19.74 -7.90 -16.78
N ILE A 254 20.55 -6.95 -16.32
CA ILE A 254 21.48 -6.21 -17.18
C ILE A 254 22.94 -6.22 -16.70
N GLY A 255 23.28 -6.93 -15.63
CA GLY A 255 24.65 -7.07 -15.14
C GLY A 255 25.28 -5.77 -14.64
N VAL A 256 24.46 -4.82 -14.15
CA VAL A 256 24.94 -3.55 -13.60
C VAL A 256 24.88 -3.59 -12.07
N GLU A 257 26.06 -3.55 -11.44
CA GLU A 257 26.23 -3.61 -9.98
C GLU A 257 26.15 -2.22 -9.33
N LEU A 258 24.93 -1.73 -9.08
CA LEU A 258 24.72 -0.39 -8.50
C LEU A 258 24.95 -0.37 -6.99
N ALA A 259 25.60 0.69 -6.49
CA ALA A 259 25.59 1.00 -5.07
C ALA A 259 24.30 1.75 -4.70
N PRO A 260 23.85 1.70 -3.43
CA PRO A 260 22.66 2.40 -3.00
C PRO A 260 22.67 3.89 -3.42
N GLU A 261 23.76 4.61 -3.19
CA GLU A 261 23.96 6.03 -3.50
C GLU A 261 23.87 6.39 -5.00
N ASP A 262 23.99 5.40 -5.89
CA ASP A 262 23.85 5.62 -7.33
C ASP A 262 22.38 5.80 -7.76
N LEU A 263 21.43 5.38 -6.93
CA LEU A 263 20.00 5.42 -7.22
C LEU A 263 19.33 6.70 -6.69
N LYS A 264 18.58 7.38 -7.57
CA LYS A 264 17.71 8.50 -7.23
C LYS A 264 16.26 8.15 -7.55
N VAL A 265 15.33 8.39 -6.62
CA VAL A 265 13.89 8.21 -6.91
C VAL A 265 13.45 9.27 -7.91
N ALA A 266 12.93 8.82 -9.05
CA ALA A 266 12.55 9.68 -10.16
C ALA A 266 11.04 9.94 -10.20
N LEU A 267 10.25 8.88 -10.05
CA LEU A 267 8.78 8.88 -10.16
C LEU A 267 8.20 7.71 -9.34
N VAL A 268 7.05 7.93 -8.71
CA VAL A 268 6.19 6.85 -8.20
C VAL A 268 4.90 6.81 -9.01
N MET A 269 4.55 5.64 -9.53
CA MET A 269 3.38 5.45 -10.38
C MET A 269 2.47 4.35 -9.83
N GLN A 270 1.21 4.68 -9.55
CA GLN A 270 0.20 3.62 -9.44
C GLN A 270 -0.24 3.22 -10.84
N HIS A 271 -0.07 1.95 -11.21
CA HIS A 271 -0.45 1.47 -12.54
C HIS A 271 -1.28 0.20 -12.53
N ARG A 272 -2.06 0.04 -13.60
CA ARG A 272 -2.84 -1.18 -13.87
C ARG A 272 -2.79 -1.47 -15.36
N GLY A 273 -2.27 -2.64 -15.73
CA GLY A 273 -2.34 -3.16 -17.09
C GLY A 273 -3.69 -3.82 -17.42
N PRO A 274 -4.01 -4.06 -18.70
CA PRO A 274 -5.26 -4.69 -19.13
C PRO A 274 -5.43 -6.08 -18.50
N GLY A 275 -6.58 -6.34 -17.85
CA GLY A 275 -6.84 -7.61 -17.17
C GLY A 275 -5.97 -7.91 -15.94
N GLY A 276 -5.10 -6.97 -15.55
CA GLY A 276 -4.21 -7.08 -14.39
C GLY A 276 -4.74 -6.40 -13.13
N GLY A 277 -4.12 -6.74 -11.99
CA GLY A 277 -4.28 -6.01 -10.73
C GLY A 277 -3.54 -4.68 -10.73
N ALA A 278 -3.90 -3.80 -9.79
CA ALA A 278 -3.18 -2.55 -9.57
C ALA A 278 -1.81 -2.83 -8.90
N ARG A 279 -0.84 -1.97 -9.22
CA ARG A 279 0.55 -2.05 -8.80
C ARG A 279 1.09 -0.67 -8.44
N ILE A 280 2.10 -0.64 -7.58
CA ILE A 280 2.89 0.57 -7.27
C ILE A 280 4.28 0.41 -7.88
N GLY A 281 4.56 1.17 -8.93
CA GLY A 281 5.84 1.20 -9.61
C GLY A 281 6.75 2.32 -9.13
N TRP A 282 7.94 1.97 -8.68
CA TRP A 282 9.01 2.90 -8.31
C TRP A 282 10.02 3.02 -9.43
N PHE A 283 10.16 4.21 -10.00
CA PHE A 283 11.16 4.48 -11.02
C PHE A 283 12.39 5.09 -10.36
N PHE A 284 13.53 4.46 -10.55
CA PHE A 284 14.82 4.97 -10.10
C PHE A 284 15.65 5.43 -11.30
N GLU A 285 16.33 6.56 -11.15
CA GLU A 285 17.34 7.04 -12.08
C GLU A 285 18.73 6.61 -11.59
N ALA A 286 19.56 6.15 -12.52
CA ALA A 286 20.99 5.93 -12.34
C ALA A 286 21.76 6.41 -13.58
N GLU A 287 23.01 6.83 -13.40
CA GLU A 287 23.89 7.26 -14.48
C GLU A 287 24.72 6.09 -15.02
N TYR A 288 24.81 5.97 -16.33
CA TYR A 288 25.66 5.00 -17.02
C TYR A 288 27.13 5.16 -16.61
N GLY A 289 27.83 4.03 -16.49
CA GLY A 289 29.20 3.96 -15.97
C GLY A 289 29.29 3.70 -14.46
N ARG A 290 28.17 3.81 -13.73
CA ARG A 290 28.02 3.23 -12.40
C ARG A 290 27.72 1.74 -12.54
N GLY A 291 28.43 0.89 -11.81
CA GLY A 291 28.15 -0.55 -11.77
C GLY A 291 28.51 -1.38 -13.01
N GLY A 292 29.17 -0.80 -14.02
CA GLY A 292 29.68 -1.52 -15.19
C GLY A 292 28.91 -1.30 -16.49
N GLU A 293 29.32 -2.00 -17.56
CA GLU A 293 28.68 -1.95 -18.87
C GLU A 293 27.46 -2.88 -18.90
N PRO A 294 26.24 -2.40 -19.24
CA PRO A 294 25.07 -3.24 -19.26
C PRO A 294 25.13 -4.30 -20.37
N TYR A 295 24.77 -5.54 -20.04
CA TYR A 295 24.63 -6.64 -20.99
C TYR A 295 23.49 -7.57 -20.58
N ASN A 296 22.85 -8.21 -21.57
CA ASN A 296 21.68 -9.06 -21.30
C ASN A 296 22.06 -10.33 -20.52
N ARG A 297 21.67 -10.41 -19.25
CA ARG A 297 21.87 -11.60 -18.40
C ARG A 297 20.70 -12.58 -18.41
N GLU A 298 19.56 -12.17 -18.95
CA GLU A 298 18.35 -12.99 -19.07
C GLU A 298 17.92 -13.19 -20.54
N PRO A 299 18.70 -13.90 -21.37
CA PRO A 299 18.38 -14.11 -22.78
C PRO A 299 17.04 -14.83 -23.02
N GLN A 300 16.51 -15.53 -22.01
CA GLN A 300 15.20 -16.15 -22.01
C GLN A 300 14.03 -15.18 -21.75
N LYS A 301 14.29 -14.02 -21.14
CA LYS A 301 13.30 -12.97 -20.81
C LYS A 301 13.48 -11.69 -21.65
N CYS A 302 14.64 -11.52 -22.27
CA CYS A 302 15.03 -10.35 -23.02
C CYS A 302 15.75 -10.76 -24.31
N SER A 303 15.31 -10.24 -25.46
CA SER A 303 15.95 -10.51 -26.75
C SER A 303 17.03 -9.49 -27.14
N GLY A 304 17.20 -8.42 -26.37
CA GLY A 304 18.23 -7.41 -26.63
C GLY A 304 18.07 -6.12 -25.84
N LEU A 305 19.19 -5.42 -25.66
CA LEU A 305 19.26 -4.09 -25.03
C LEU A 305 19.57 -3.02 -26.08
N SER A 306 19.01 -1.83 -25.92
CA SER A 306 19.21 -0.72 -26.86
C SER A 306 19.06 0.64 -26.18
N TRP A 307 19.86 1.61 -26.61
CA TRP A 307 19.81 2.99 -26.13
C TRP A 307 18.91 3.83 -27.04
N HIS A 308 18.04 4.64 -26.43
CA HIS A 308 17.10 5.49 -27.17
C HIS A 308 17.07 6.91 -26.60
N PRO A 309 16.95 7.95 -27.45
CA PRO A 309 16.82 9.31 -26.97
C PRO A 309 15.56 9.47 -26.10
N LEU A 310 15.70 10.01 -24.88
CA LEU A 310 14.56 10.23 -23.99
C LEU A 310 13.55 11.25 -24.58
N ALA A 311 14.03 12.15 -25.45
CA ALA A 311 13.18 13.11 -26.16
C ALA A 311 12.35 12.50 -27.29
N ASP A 312 12.74 11.33 -27.80
CA ASP A 312 12.13 10.65 -28.95
C ASP A 312 12.07 9.13 -28.71
N LEU A 313 11.26 8.75 -27.71
CA LEU A 313 11.11 7.36 -27.29
C LEU A 313 10.45 6.51 -28.41
N PRO A 314 10.74 5.20 -28.51
CA PRO A 314 10.12 4.31 -29.50
C PRO A 314 8.61 4.13 -29.32
N ALA A 315 7.91 3.83 -30.42
CA ALA A 315 6.46 3.56 -30.38
C ALA A 315 6.14 2.13 -29.89
N ASP A 316 7.04 1.17 -30.07
CA ASP A 316 6.88 -0.25 -29.69
C ASP A 316 7.23 -0.51 -28.22
N MET A 317 6.72 0.33 -27.31
CA MET A 317 6.95 0.22 -25.87
C MET A 317 5.74 -0.33 -25.11
N VAL A 318 5.99 -0.91 -23.92
CA VAL A 318 4.92 -1.18 -22.95
C VAL A 318 4.33 0.16 -22.47
N ALA A 319 3.01 0.28 -22.50
CA ALA A 319 2.31 1.56 -22.31
C ALA A 319 2.63 2.25 -20.97
N TYR A 320 2.63 1.50 -19.85
CA TYR A 320 2.93 2.09 -18.54
C TYR A 320 4.38 2.59 -18.45
N CYS A 321 5.32 1.90 -19.10
CA CYS A 321 6.74 2.28 -19.08
C CYS A 321 6.95 3.54 -19.91
N ARG A 322 6.30 3.61 -21.08
CA ARG A 322 6.24 4.81 -21.90
C ARG A 322 5.69 6.00 -21.11
N ALA A 323 4.55 5.83 -20.44
CA ALA A 323 3.94 6.87 -19.61
C ALA A 323 4.86 7.31 -18.46
N GLY A 324 5.53 6.37 -17.80
CA GLY A 324 6.49 6.65 -16.72
C GLY A 324 7.68 7.49 -17.20
N LEU A 325 8.27 7.15 -18.35
CA LEU A 325 9.40 7.90 -18.93
C LEU A 325 8.98 9.30 -19.42
N GLU A 326 7.78 9.44 -19.98
CA GLU A 326 7.24 10.74 -20.38
C GLU A 326 6.97 11.64 -19.17
N ALA A 327 6.40 11.10 -18.10
CA ALA A 327 6.17 11.82 -16.85
C ALA A 327 7.49 12.20 -16.16
N TYR A 328 8.47 11.29 -16.11
CA TYR A 328 9.82 11.56 -15.65
C TYR A 328 10.45 12.75 -16.42
N ARG A 329 10.37 12.72 -17.76
CA ARG A 329 10.88 13.81 -18.61
C ARG A 329 10.14 15.14 -18.37
N ALA A 330 8.85 15.09 -18.06
CA ALA A 330 8.05 16.26 -17.71
C ALA A 330 8.36 16.82 -16.30
N GLY A 331 9.13 16.10 -15.48
CA GLY A 331 9.47 16.49 -14.12
C GLY A 331 8.43 16.06 -13.07
N GLU A 332 7.46 15.24 -13.46
CA GLU A 332 6.43 14.74 -12.56
C GLU A 332 7.01 13.78 -11.52
N ARG A 333 6.43 13.77 -10.32
CA ARG A 333 6.87 12.91 -9.21
C ARG A 333 5.88 11.81 -8.86
N PHE A 334 4.60 12.02 -9.14
CA PHE A 334 3.53 11.07 -8.85
C PHE A 334 2.62 10.94 -10.07
N LEU A 335 2.32 9.70 -10.48
CA LEU A 335 1.51 9.42 -11.66
C LEU A 335 0.48 8.32 -11.37
N ILE A 336 -0.73 8.47 -11.92
CA ILE A 336 -1.68 7.36 -12.04
C ILE A 336 -1.73 6.94 -13.51
N HIS A 337 -1.52 5.66 -13.80
CA HIS A 337 -1.66 5.10 -15.15
C HIS A 337 -2.59 3.88 -15.15
N ARG A 338 -3.86 4.04 -15.55
CA ARG A 338 -4.88 2.98 -15.41
C ARG A 338 -5.49 2.58 -16.75
N HIS A 339 -5.03 1.46 -17.29
CA HIS A 339 -5.69 0.84 -18.44
C HIS A 339 -7.03 0.20 -18.04
N GLU A 340 -7.96 0.28 -18.98
CA GLU A 340 -9.15 -0.55 -19.01
C GLU A 340 -8.82 -1.91 -19.63
N ASP A 341 -9.67 -2.92 -19.42
CA ASP A 341 -9.36 -4.30 -19.85
C ASP A 341 -9.29 -4.45 -21.38
N HIS A 342 -9.82 -3.48 -22.13
CA HIS A 342 -9.80 -3.44 -23.59
C HIS A 342 -8.66 -2.58 -24.17
N ASP A 343 -7.89 -1.90 -23.32
CA ASP A 343 -6.73 -1.13 -23.77
C ASP A 343 -5.59 -2.09 -24.18
N PRO A 344 -4.74 -1.72 -25.16
CA PRO A 344 -3.59 -2.53 -25.52
C PRO A 344 -2.51 -2.52 -24.42
N ILE A 345 -1.70 -3.56 -24.35
CA ILE A 345 -0.47 -3.56 -23.53
C ILE A 345 0.57 -2.60 -24.11
N ALA A 346 0.65 -2.55 -25.45
CA ALA A 346 1.52 -1.65 -26.19
C ALA A 346 1.03 -0.21 -26.10
N TYR A 347 1.98 0.73 -26.08
CA TYR A 347 1.68 2.14 -26.31
C TYR A 347 1.02 2.33 -27.68
N ALA A 348 -0.02 3.16 -27.71
CA ALA A 348 -0.76 3.51 -28.91
C ALA A 348 -0.89 5.05 -28.98
N PRO A 349 -0.18 5.73 -29.90
CA PRO A 349 -0.14 7.19 -29.95
C PRO A 349 -1.49 7.83 -30.33
N ASP A 350 -2.39 7.06 -30.92
CA ASP A 350 -3.73 7.46 -31.32
C ASP A 350 -4.78 7.26 -30.22
N ARG A 351 -4.39 6.75 -29.04
CA ARG A 351 -5.28 6.49 -27.91
C ARG A 351 -4.99 7.40 -26.71
N PRO A 352 -5.97 7.60 -25.80
CA PRO A 352 -5.72 8.27 -24.54
C PRO A 352 -4.60 7.57 -23.77
N THR A 353 -3.63 8.33 -23.26
CA THR A 353 -2.47 7.79 -22.53
C THR A 353 -2.82 7.12 -21.20
N ARG A 354 -4.06 7.32 -20.70
CA ARG A 354 -4.53 6.88 -19.38
C ARG A 354 -3.63 7.31 -18.21
N ALA A 355 -2.77 8.29 -18.46
CA ALA A 355 -1.79 8.83 -17.52
C ALA A 355 -2.30 10.15 -16.94
N VAL A 356 -2.39 10.22 -15.62
CA VAL A 356 -2.86 11.40 -14.87
C VAL A 356 -1.80 11.76 -13.86
N PRO A 357 -1.03 12.85 -14.07
CA PRO A 357 -0.11 13.37 -13.08
C PRO A 357 -0.84 13.74 -11.80
N LEU A 358 -0.23 13.45 -10.66
CA LEU A 358 -0.67 13.89 -9.34
C LEU A 358 0.28 14.99 -8.89
N PRO A 359 -0.05 16.27 -9.13
CA PRO A 359 0.87 17.37 -8.84
C PRO A 359 1.19 17.41 -7.35
N ALA A 360 2.48 17.37 -7.03
CA ALA A 360 2.97 17.46 -5.65
C ALA A 360 2.90 18.90 -5.11
N THR A 361 2.79 19.90 -5.99
CA THR A 361 2.76 21.32 -5.65
C THR A 361 1.35 21.90 -5.85
N THR A 362 0.81 22.46 -4.77
CA THR A 362 -0.33 23.38 -4.79
C THR A 362 0.21 24.82 -4.70
N GLY A 363 -0.58 25.83 -5.10
CA GLY A 363 -0.12 27.22 -5.22
C GLY A 363 0.66 27.76 -4.01
N GLY A 364 1.65 28.63 -4.26
CA GLY A 364 2.53 29.24 -3.25
C GLY A 364 4.03 28.96 -3.45
N ALA A 365 4.38 28.05 -4.36
CA ALA A 365 5.76 27.86 -4.78
C ALA A 365 6.28 29.04 -5.62
N LEU A 366 7.58 29.29 -5.55
CA LEU A 366 8.25 30.31 -6.36
C LEU A 366 8.24 29.89 -7.84
N HIS A 367 7.51 30.64 -8.67
CA HIS A 367 7.48 30.39 -10.11
C HIS A 367 8.78 30.85 -10.77
N HIS A 368 9.19 32.11 -10.60
CA HIS A 368 10.44 32.60 -11.19
C HIS A 368 11.03 33.78 -10.41
N ILE A 369 12.33 34.03 -10.62
CA ILE A 369 13.04 35.25 -10.20
C ILE A 369 13.76 35.84 -11.41
N GLU A 370 13.68 37.16 -11.56
CA GLU A 370 14.42 37.94 -12.55
C GLU A 370 15.54 38.73 -11.88
N LEU A 371 16.76 38.53 -12.37
CA LEU A 371 17.97 39.24 -11.97
C LEU A 371 18.35 40.25 -13.05
N TRP A 372 18.25 41.54 -12.71
CA TRP A 372 18.61 42.61 -13.63
C TRP A 372 20.10 42.91 -13.56
N VAL A 373 20.81 42.71 -14.67
CA VAL A 373 22.27 42.78 -14.72
C VAL A 373 22.75 43.89 -15.64
N PRO A 374 23.89 44.54 -15.33
CA PRO A 374 24.43 45.61 -16.18
C PRO A 374 25.04 45.11 -17.48
N ASP A 375 25.49 43.85 -17.52
CA ASP A 375 26.11 43.22 -18.68
C ASP A 375 25.65 41.77 -18.80
N LEU A 376 24.76 41.51 -19.77
CA LEU A 376 24.17 40.18 -19.98
C LEU A 376 25.22 39.12 -20.32
N PRO A 377 26.17 39.32 -21.26
CA PRO A 377 27.13 38.28 -21.61
C PRO A 377 28.00 37.82 -20.43
N SER A 378 28.48 38.75 -19.60
CA SER A 378 29.27 38.39 -18.42
C SER A 378 28.41 37.70 -17.37
N ALA A 379 27.21 38.21 -17.08
CA ALA A 379 26.32 37.59 -16.11
C ALA A 379 25.91 36.17 -16.54
N GLU A 380 25.62 35.99 -17.82
CA GLU A 380 25.26 34.71 -18.40
C GLU A 380 26.37 33.66 -18.26
N ALA A 381 27.64 34.05 -18.44
CA ALA A 381 28.77 33.15 -18.23
C ALA A 381 28.90 32.71 -16.76
N ARG A 382 28.75 33.65 -15.81
CA ARG A 382 28.92 33.40 -14.37
C ARG A 382 27.79 32.59 -13.77
N TRP A 383 26.56 33.04 -13.98
CA TRP A 383 25.36 32.37 -13.49
C TRP A 383 25.07 31.10 -14.28
N GLY A 384 25.37 31.06 -15.58
CA GLY A 384 25.17 29.86 -16.39
C GLY A 384 26.01 28.69 -15.91
N TRP A 385 27.27 28.95 -15.50
CA TRP A 385 28.11 27.95 -14.84
C TRP A 385 27.47 27.49 -13.51
N LEU A 386 27.21 28.42 -12.60
CA LEU A 386 26.72 28.09 -11.26
C LEU A 386 25.37 27.36 -11.30
N LEU A 387 24.41 27.88 -12.04
CA LEU A 387 23.09 27.27 -12.20
C LEU A 387 23.17 25.91 -12.90
N GLY A 388 24.08 25.75 -13.87
CA GLY A 388 24.35 24.48 -14.54
C GLY A 388 24.85 23.40 -13.57
N GLU A 389 25.82 23.74 -12.72
CA GLU A 389 26.32 22.84 -11.67
C GLU A 389 25.24 22.50 -10.61
N LEU A 390 24.29 23.41 -10.40
CA LEU A 390 23.12 23.20 -9.53
C LEU A 390 21.95 22.48 -10.22
N GLY A 391 22.14 22.03 -11.46
CA GLY A 391 21.18 21.22 -12.22
C GLY A 391 20.07 22.01 -12.91
N TYR A 392 20.24 23.31 -13.13
CA TYR A 392 19.36 24.09 -13.99
C TYR A 392 19.82 24.00 -15.46
N ALA A 393 18.87 23.79 -16.36
CA ALA A 393 19.12 23.79 -17.79
C ALA A 393 18.76 25.16 -18.40
N PRO A 394 19.52 25.66 -19.40
CA PRO A 394 19.06 26.77 -20.23
C PRO A 394 17.67 26.51 -20.83
N TYR A 395 16.80 27.52 -20.82
CA TYR A 395 15.41 27.36 -21.25
C TYR A 395 14.99 28.28 -22.39
N ARG A 396 15.02 29.61 -22.21
CA ARG A 396 14.68 30.59 -23.25
C ARG A 396 15.76 31.66 -23.35
N ARG A 397 15.90 32.25 -24.53
CA ARG A 397 16.80 33.37 -24.82
C ARG A 397 16.06 34.41 -25.66
N TRP A 398 16.31 35.68 -25.38
CA TRP A 398 15.89 36.84 -26.16
C TRP A 398 16.99 37.90 -26.17
N ASP A 399 16.79 39.01 -26.87
CA ASP A 399 17.83 40.03 -27.11
C ASP A 399 18.43 40.61 -25.83
N HIS A 400 17.64 40.64 -24.74
CA HIS A 400 18.03 41.26 -23.48
C HIS A 400 18.06 40.28 -22.31
N GLY A 401 17.88 38.98 -22.53
CA GLY A 401 17.90 38.04 -21.41
C GLY A 401 17.92 36.56 -21.76
N ARG A 402 18.14 35.75 -20.72
CA ARG A 402 18.16 34.30 -20.77
C ARG A 402 17.57 33.72 -19.49
N SER A 403 16.81 32.63 -19.62
CA SER A 403 16.25 31.91 -18.48
C SER A 403 16.88 30.53 -18.33
N PHE A 404 16.99 30.08 -17.08
CA PHE A 404 17.41 28.74 -16.67
C PHE A 404 16.30 28.11 -15.86
N ARG A 405 16.01 26.83 -16.07
CA ARG A 405 14.88 26.13 -15.44
C ARG A 405 15.34 24.88 -14.70
N ARG A 406 14.78 24.66 -13.51
CA ARG A 406 14.85 23.39 -12.78
C ARG A 406 13.45 23.08 -12.25
N ALA A 407 12.88 21.96 -12.68
CA ALA A 407 11.46 21.65 -12.48
C ALA A 407 10.56 22.83 -12.92
N ASP A 408 9.69 23.33 -12.03
CA ASP A 408 8.75 24.41 -12.33
C ASP A 408 9.28 25.82 -12.06
N THR A 409 10.50 25.95 -11.52
CA THR A 409 11.09 27.25 -11.14
C THR A 409 12.11 27.75 -12.17
N TYR A 410 12.04 29.04 -12.49
CA TYR A 410 12.96 29.73 -13.41
C TYR A 410 13.84 30.75 -12.69
N VAL A 411 15.10 30.82 -13.10
CA VAL A 411 15.98 31.98 -12.83
C VAL A 411 16.22 32.67 -14.17
N VAL A 412 15.89 33.94 -14.24
CA VAL A 412 16.08 34.78 -15.43
C VAL A 412 17.19 35.77 -15.16
N ILE A 413 18.08 35.92 -16.13
CA ILE A 413 19.11 36.96 -16.15
C ILE A 413 18.75 37.90 -17.29
N GLU A 414 18.59 39.18 -16.97
CA GLU A 414 18.13 40.17 -17.94
C GLU A 414 18.92 41.48 -17.83
N GLN A 415 19.42 41.98 -18.95
CA GLN A 415 19.91 43.35 -19.07
C GLN A 415 18.74 44.24 -19.52
N SER A 416 17.87 44.57 -18.57
CA SER A 416 16.62 45.28 -18.85
C SER A 416 16.87 46.73 -19.28
N PRO A 417 16.16 47.25 -20.31
CA PRO A 417 16.20 48.67 -20.66
C PRO A 417 15.60 49.57 -19.56
N GLY A 418 14.85 48.99 -18.62
CA GLY A 418 14.31 49.71 -17.46
C GLY A 418 15.28 49.83 -16.28
N MET A 419 16.47 49.22 -16.36
CA MET A 419 17.44 49.23 -15.28
C MET A 419 18.05 50.63 -15.10
N ARG A 420 18.10 51.10 -13.84
CA ARG A 420 18.83 52.34 -13.51
C ARG A 420 20.34 52.06 -13.50
N PRO A 421 21.19 53.03 -13.86
CA PRO A 421 22.64 52.87 -13.76
C PRO A 421 23.09 52.58 -12.33
N GLY A 422 23.98 51.61 -12.16
CA GLY A 422 24.52 51.19 -10.85
C GLY A 422 24.72 49.67 -10.78
N ALA A 423 25.49 49.22 -9.78
CA ALA A 423 25.54 47.81 -9.41
C ALA A 423 24.40 47.47 -8.42
N HIS A 424 24.06 46.20 -8.30
CA HIS A 424 23.13 45.75 -7.28
C HIS A 424 23.77 45.95 -5.89
N ASP A 425 23.06 46.61 -4.97
CA ASP A 425 23.47 46.71 -3.56
C ASP A 425 22.60 45.78 -2.74
N ARG A 426 23.12 44.60 -2.45
CA ARG A 426 22.47 43.59 -1.61
C ARG A 426 22.12 44.07 -0.20
N ARG A 427 22.71 45.17 0.28
CA ARG A 427 22.44 45.73 1.63
C ARG A 427 21.31 46.74 1.61
N ALA A 428 20.86 47.19 0.43
CA ALA A 428 19.70 48.04 0.27
C ALA A 428 18.38 47.22 0.34
N PRO A 429 17.23 47.85 0.63
CA PRO A 429 15.93 47.19 0.54
C PRO A 429 15.71 46.59 -0.87
N GLY A 430 15.47 45.27 -0.93
CA GLY A 430 15.36 44.54 -2.18
C GLY A 430 15.75 43.06 -2.00
N LEU A 431 16.40 42.49 -3.00
CA LEU A 431 17.01 41.17 -2.92
C LEU A 431 18.34 41.27 -2.15
N ASN A 432 18.52 40.47 -1.09
CA ASN A 432 19.78 40.42 -0.35
C ASN A 432 20.70 39.30 -0.88
N HIS A 433 20.16 38.09 -1.05
CA HIS A 433 20.87 36.98 -1.67
C HIS A 433 19.86 35.97 -2.24
N LEU A 434 20.36 35.06 -3.08
CA LEU A 434 19.62 33.87 -3.50
C LEU A 434 20.27 32.62 -2.90
N ALA A 435 19.46 31.79 -2.24
CA ALA A 435 19.95 30.55 -1.63
C ALA A 435 19.61 29.33 -2.48
N PHE A 436 20.56 28.40 -2.61
CA PHE A 436 20.40 27.12 -3.29
C PHE A 436 20.96 25.98 -2.42
N HIS A 437 20.36 24.80 -2.57
CA HIS A 437 20.95 23.58 -2.02
C HIS A 437 22.00 23.01 -2.98
N ALA A 438 23.20 22.76 -2.46
CA ALA A 438 24.17 21.85 -3.07
C ALA A 438 23.72 20.40 -2.85
N ALA A 439 24.24 19.46 -3.66
CA ALA A 439 23.89 18.04 -3.53
C ALA A 439 24.34 17.46 -2.18
N ASP A 440 25.56 17.80 -1.77
CA ASP A 440 26.20 17.40 -0.52
C ASP A 440 27.35 18.38 -0.19
N ARG A 441 28.10 18.09 0.89
CA ARG A 441 29.23 18.92 1.32
C ARG A 441 30.38 18.93 0.32
N THR A 442 30.68 17.78 -0.31
CA THR A 442 31.76 17.65 -1.30
C THR A 442 31.46 18.49 -2.54
N ALA A 443 30.22 18.46 -3.02
CA ALA A 443 29.76 19.26 -4.15
C ALA A 443 29.84 20.77 -3.83
N LEU A 444 29.46 21.17 -2.62
CA LEU A 444 29.61 22.55 -2.16
C LEU A 444 31.08 22.98 -2.17
N ASP A 445 31.97 22.19 -1.57
CA ASP A 445 33.40 22.52 -1.49
C ASP A 445 34.02 22.63 -2.90
N ALA A 446 33.61 21.76 -3.83
CA ALA A 446 34.04 21.80 -5.24
C ALA A 446 33.52 23.04 -5.99
N LEU A 447 32.32 23.53 -5.66
CA LEU A 447 31.79 24.78 -6.20
C LEU A 447 32.59 25.98 -5.68
N VAL A 448 32.87 26.02 -4.37
CA VAL A 448 33.66 27.09 -3.74
C VAL A 448 35.07 27.15 -4.31
N ALA A 449 35.71 26.01 -4.53
CA ALA A 449 37.06 25.95 -5.08
C ALA A 449 37.15 26.52 -6.51
N ARG A 450 36.12 26.31 -7.35
CA ARG A 450 36.06 26.79 -8.74
C ARG A 450 35.46 28.19 -8.89
N ALA A 451 34.75 28.69 -7.88
CA ALA A 451 34.07 29.97 -7.91
C ALA A 451 34.95 31.15 -8.40
N PRO A 452 36.22 31.30 -7.95
CA PRO A 452 37.10 32.38 -8.43
C PRO A 452 37.37 32.33 -9.94
N ASP A 453 37.52 31.14 -10.52
CA ASP A 453 37.77 30.96 -11.96
C ASP A 453 36.57 31.42 -12.81
N HIS A 454 35.38 31.44 -12.19
CA HIS A 454 34.14 31.90 -12.78
C HIS A 454 33.73 33.30 -12.30
N GLY A 455 34.64 34.04 -11.69
CA GLY A 455 34.43 35.45 -11.30
C GLY A 455 33.58 35.64 -10.04
N TRP A 456 33.40 34.61 -9.22
CA TRP A 456 32.72 34.68 -7.93
C TRP A 456 33.74 34.81 -6.80
N THR A 457 33.43 35.64 -5.80
CA THR A 457 34.27 35.87 -4.63
C THR A 457 33.64 35.25 -3.40
N LEU A 458 34.40 34.45 -2.65
CA LEU A 458 33.94 33.90 -1.36
C LEU A 458 33.87 35.01 -0.31
N LEU A 459 32.68 35.20 0.27
CA LEU A 459 32.45 36.04 1.43
C LEU A 459 32.69 35.25 2.72
N TYR A 460 33.09 35.96 3.78
CA TYR A 460 33.27 35.41 5.14
C TYR A 460 34.23 34.21 5.19
N GLY A 461 35.31 34.25 4.41
CA GLY A 461 36.27 33.13 4.30
C GLY A 461 36.91 32.70 5.63
N ASP A 462 36.94 33.58 6.63
CA ASP A 462 37.38 33.30 8.01
C ASP A 462 36.40 32.43 8.82
N ARG A 463 35.13 32.42 8.41
CA ARG A 463 34.05 31.66 9.06
C ARG A 463 33.47 30.55 8.19
N HIS A 464 33.86 30.46 6.91
CA HIS A 464 33.45 29.39 6.02
C HIS A 464 33.95 28.02 6.53
N PRO A 465 33.13 26.95 6.51
CA PRO A 465 31.78 26.83 5.95
C PRO A 465 30.63 27.10 6.92
N PHE A 466 30.88 27.70 8.09
CA PHE A 466 29.88 27.88 9.16
C PHE A 466 29.52 29.35 9.41
N ALA A 467 29.61 30.20 8.38
CA ALA A 467 29.37 31.64 8.51
C ALA A 467 27.92 31.98 8.91
N GLY A 468 26.97 31.07 8.66
CA GLY A 468 25.56 31.16 9.07
C GLY A 468 25.21 30.47 10.39
N GLY A 469 26.18 29.83 11.08
CA GLY A 469 25.97 29.12 12.34
C GLY A 469 26.66 27.75 12.39
N GLU A 470 26.83 27.19 13.60
CA GLU A 470 27.57 25.94 13.84
C GLU A 470 26.97 24.72 13.10
N ASP A 471 25.64 24.68 12.95
CA ASP A 471 24.93 23.60 12.26
C ASP A 471 24.66 23.88 10.78
N HIS A 472 25.16 25.00 10.24
CA HIS A 472 24.84 25.47 8.89
C HIS A 472 26.06 25.43 7.97
N TYR A 473 26.22 24.32 7.23
CA TYR A 473 27.32 24.14 6.29
C TYR A 473 27.01 24.84 4.96
N ALA A 474 27.51 26.06 4.79
CA ALA A 474 27.21 26.92 3.66
C ALA A 474 28.41 27.74 3.15
N ALA A 475 28.30 28.19 1.89
CA ALA A 475 29.18 29.18 1.30
C ALA A 475 28.38 30.38 0.79
N TYR A 476 28.93 31.58 0.98
CA TYR A 476 28.35 32.83 0.50
C TYR A 476 29.27 33.38 -0.58
N LEU A 477 28.80 33.44 -1.82
CA LEU A 477 29.57 33.88 -2.99
C LEU A 477 28.97 35.18 -3.53
N GLU A 478 29.82 36.14 -3.87
CA GLU A 478 29.40 37.41 -4.47
C GLU A 478 29.97 37.57 -5.88
N ASP A 479 29.14 38.00 -6.82
CA ASP A 479 29.57 38.33 -8.18
C ASP A 479 29.96 39.81 -8.31
N PRO A 480 30.66 40.24 -9.39
CA PRO A 480 31.08 41.62 -9.57
C PRO A 480 29.93 42.61 -9.80
N ALA A 481 28.72 42.12 -10.09
CA ALA A 481 27.52 42.94 -10.20
C ALA A 481 26.84 43.18 -8.83
N GLY A 482 27.34 42.56 -7.76
CA GLY A 482 26.91 42.74 -6.38
C GLY A 482 25.87 41.72 -5.90
N TYR A 483 25.57 40.69 -6.70
CA TYR A 483 24.65 39.63 -6.32
C TYR A 483 25.33 38.61 -5.42
N GLU A 484 24.70 38.32 -4.29
CA GLU A 484 25.13 37.27 -3.37
C GLU A 484 24.33 35.97 -3.60
N VAL A 485 25.03 34.84 -3.61
CA VAL A 485 24.45 33.50 -3.59
C VAL A 485 24.89 32.78 -2.32
N GLU A 486 23.93 32.17 -1.64
CA GLU A 486 24.17 31.22 -0.56
C GLU A 486 24.04 29.79 -1.11
N LEU A 487 25.08 28.97 -0.94
CA LEU A 487 25.06 27.55 -1.25
C LEU A 487 25.01 26.78 0.06
N VAL A 488 23.98 25.95 0.27
CA VAL A 488 23.78 25.20 1.51
C VAL A 488 23.90 23.70 1.24
N ALA A 489 24.79 23.02 1.94
CA ALA A 489 24.84 21.55 1.91
C ALA A 489 23.81 20.97 2.89
N PRO A 490 23.05 19.93 2.49
CA PRO A 490 22.12 19.27 3.40
C PRO A 490 22.88 18.65 4.59
N ALA A 491 22.22 18.61 5.76
CA ALA A 491 22.76 17.92 6.92
C ALA A 491 23.03 16.45 6.57
N THR A 492 24.23 15.95 6.91
CA THR A 492 24.55 14.53 6.73
C THR A 492 23.51 13.72 7.50
N PRO A 493 22.79 12.77 6.85
CA PRO A 493 21.83 11.94 7.57
C PRO A 493 22.55 11.23 8.71
N VAL A 494 22.01 11.36 9.93
CA VAL A 494 22.40 10.48 11.03
C VAL A 494 22.08 9.07 10.54
N ARG A 495 23.10 8.21 10.39
CA ARG A 495 22.90 6.78 10.18
C ARG A 495 22.07 6.28 11.36
N LEU A 496 20.79 5.97 11.13
CA LEU A 496 19.96 5.23 12.07
C LEU A 496 20.31 3.74 12.01
#